data_AF-A0A4E0R0L4-F1
#
_entry.id   AF-A0A4E0R0L4-F1
#
_cell.length_a   1.000
_cell.length_b   1.000
_cell.length_c   1.000
_cell.angle_alpha   90.00
_cell.angle_beta   90.00
_cell.angle_gamma   90.00
#
_symmetry.space_group_name_H-M   'P 1'
#
loop_
_entity.id
_entity.type
_entity.pdbx_description
1 polymer ?
#
loop_
_entity_poly.entity_id
_entity_poly.type
_entity_poly.pdbx_seq_one_letter_code
_entity_poly.pdbx_strand_id
1 'polypeptide(L)'
;MVKLRCYLRTLLLIAIGLSWFSGAMADLSDGLVAYYPFNGNAQDESGNGHHGTVYGAILVNDRFENIDSAYHFDGINDFIQISDSPSLRVTTFTISAWIYQPSYDGTVRWRWI
;
A
#
# COMPACT_ATOMS: atom_id res chain seq x y z
N MET A 1 -34.08 36.14 -33.61
CA MET A 1 -33.21 36.50 -32.48
C MET A 1 -33.63 35.93 -31.11
N VAL A 2 -34.90 35.60 -30.86
CA VAL A 2 -35.34 35.01 -29.57
C VAL A 2 -34.92 33.55 -29.37
N LYS A 3 -34.94 32.72 -30.43
CA LYS A 3 -34.55 31.29 -30.37
C LYS A 3 -33.08 31.09 -29.93
N LEU A 4 -32.18 31.96 -30.39
CA LEU A 4 -30.75 31.92 -30.05
C LEU A 4 -30.48 32.21 -28.56
N ARG A 5 -31.33 33.04 -27.92
CA ARG A 5 -31.27 33.33 -26.48
C ARG A 5 -31.78 32.17 -25.62
N CYS A 6 -32.69 31.34 -26.13
CA CYS A 6 -33.11 30.11 -25.44
C CYS A 6 -32.03 29.03 -25.49
N TYR A 7 -31.45 28.74 -26.66
CA TYR A 7 -30.41 27.72 -26.78
C TYR A 7 -29.16 28.03 -25.94
N LEU A 8 -28.77 29.30 -25.84
CA LEU A 8 -27.62 29.74 -25.04
C LEU A 8 -27.85 29.59 -23.52
N ARG A 9 -29.10 29.72 -23.06
CA ARG A 9 -29.47 29.49 -21.65
C ARG A 9 -29.55 28.01 -21.32
N THR A 10 -30.02 27.18 -22.25
CA THR A 10 -30.09 25.73 -22.04
C THR A 10 -28.70 25.08 -22.06
N LEU A 11 -27.78 25.56 -22.90
CA LEU A 11 -26.37 25.12 -22.93
C LEU A 11 -25.60 25.50 -21.66
N LEU A 12 -25.88 26.67 -21.09
CA LEU A 12 -25.25 27.14 -19.84
C LEU A 12 -25.66 26.29 -18.62
N LEU A 13 -26.89 25.75 -18.60
CA LEU A 13 -27.39 24.91 -17.51
C LEU A 13 -26.84 23.47 -17.53
N ILE A 14 -26.51 22.93 -18.70
CA ILE A 14 -25.91 21.60 -18.84
C ILE A 14 -24.44 21.60 -18.40
N ALA A 15 -23.70 22.69 -18.69
CA ALA A 15 -22.32 22.84 -18.25
C ALA A 15 -22.19 22.98 -16.73
N ILE A 16 -23.18 23.58 -16.07
CA ILE A 16 -23.21 23.70 -14.60
C ILE A 16 -23.60 22.36 -13.96
N GLY A 17 -24.37 21.47 -14.61
CA GLY A 17 -24.78 20.18 -14.04
C GLY A 17 -23.69 19.09 -14.02
N LEU A 18 -22.70 19.17 -14.92
CA LEU A 18 -21.61 18.19 -15.03
C LEU A 18 -20.47 18.39 -14.03
N SER A 19 -20.44 19.51 -13.31
CA SER A 19 -19.37 19.87 -12.35
C SER A 19 -19.67 19.55 -10.88
N TRP A 20 -20.75 18.80 -10.57
CA TRP A 20 -21.18 18.54 -9.18
C TRP A 20 -20.94 17.12 -8.68
N PHE A 21 -20.51 16.19 -9.54
CA PHE A 21 -20.05 14.88 -9.07
C PHE A 21 -18.57 14.96 -8.74
N SER A 22 -18.25 15.49 -7.55
CA SER A 22 -16.97 15.18 -6.91
C SER A 22 -17.07 13.74 -6.39
N GLY A 23 -16.69 12.78 -7.22
CA GLY A 23 -16.40 11.43 -6.74
C GLY A 23 -15.20 11.54 -5.80
N ALA A 24 -15.38 11.19 -4.53
CA ALA A 24 -14.24 11.03 -3.63
C ALA A 24 -13.41 9.84 -4.13
N MET A 25 -12.32 10.13 -4.85
CA MET A 25 -11.32 9.13 -5.16
C MET A 25 -10.41 9.03 -3.94
N ALA A 26 -10.62 7.99 -3.12
CA ALA A 26 -9.61 7.60 -2.15
C ALA A 26 -8.50 6.86 -2.91
N ASP A 27 -7.31 7.45 -2.96
CA ASP A 27 -6.11 6.79 -3.47
C ASP A 27 -5.52 5.93 -2.35
N LEU A 28 -5.04 4.73 -2.67
CA LEU A 28 -4.31 3.89 -1.72
C LEU A 28 -2.96 4.50 -1.34
N SER A 29 -2.46 5.47 -2.12
CA SER A 29 -1.30 6.28 -1.74
C SER A 29 -1.64 7.36 -0.71
N ASP A 30 -2.91 7.71 -0.52
CA ASP A 30 -3.30 8.74 0.45
C ASP A 30 -3.12 8.20 1.88
N GLY A 31 -2.16 8.78 2.60
CA GLY A 31 -1.73 8.29 3.92
C GLY A 31 -0.78 7.08 3.88
N LEU A 32 -0.28 6.68 2.70
CA LEU A 32 0.72 5.62 2.60
C LEU A 32 2.07 6.08 3.16
N VAL A 33 2.53 5.42 4.21
CA VAL A 33 3.80 5.76 4.87
C VAL A 33 4.97 4.94 4.32
N ALA A 34 4.77 3.66 4.01
CA ALA A 34 5.80 2.80 3.45
C ALA A 34 5.19 1.68 2.59
N TYR A 35 5.90 1.26 1.54
CA TYR A 35 5.48 0.18 0.64
C TYR A 35 6.67 -0.66 0.19
N TYR A 36 6.64 -1.96 0.50
CA TYR A 36 7.71 -2.90 0.16
C TYR A 36 7.16 -3.99 -0.77
N PRO A 37 7.32 -3.85 -2.10
CA PRO A 37 6.90 -4.87 -3.05
C PRO A 37 7.82 -6.09 -3.07
N PHE A 38 8.98 -6.01 -2.40
CA PHE A 38 10.01 -7.04 -2.37
C PHE A 38 10.51 -7.50 -3.74
N ASN A 39 10.56 -6.60 -4.72
CA ASN A 39 11.00 -6.82 -6.11
C ASN A 39 12.54 -6.94 -6.24
N GLY A 40 13.15 -7.84 -5.48
CA GLY A 40 14.59 -8.11 -5.45
C GLY A 40 15.35 -7.39 -4.34
N ASN A 41 14.66 -6.67 -3.46
CA ASN A 41 15.26 -5.95 -2.33
C ASN A 41 14.20 -5.57 -1.27
N ALA A 42 14.63 -4.95 -0.16
CA ALA A 42 13.77 -4.43 0.90
C ALA A 42 13.60 -2.90 0.84
N GLN A 43 13.61 -2.30 -0.35
CA GLN A 43 13.46 -0.86 -0.51
C GLN A 43 12.00 -0.43 -0.40
N ASP A 44 11.79 0.68 0.29
CA ASP A 44 10.53 1.41 0.30
C ASP A 44 10.29 2.13 -1.04
N GLU A 45 9.24 1.72 -1.74
CA GLU A 45 8.77 2.26 -3.03
C GLU A 45 7.59 3.23 -2.84
N SER A 46 7.23 3.60 -1.61
CA SER A 46 6.24 4.67 -1.37
C SER A 46 6.76 6.07 -1.71
N GLY A 47 8.08 6.22 -1.82
CA GLY A 47 8.76 7.50 -2.00
C GLY A 47 9.11 8.23 -0.70
N ASN A 48 8.83 7.65 0.47
CA ASN A 48 9.12 8.25 1.78
C ASN A 48 10.51 7.90 2.34
N GLY A 49 11.27 7.04 1.65
CA GLY A 49 12.67 6.74 1.97
C GLY A 49 12.85 5.86 3.19
N HIS A 50 11.85 5.04 3.54
CA HIS A 50 11.90 4.12 4.69
C HIS A 50 12.56 2.79 4.31
N HIS A 51 13.72 2.85 3.68
CA HIS A 51 14.43 1.67 3.19
C HIS A 51 14.76 0.66 4.31
N GLY A 52 14.47 -0.62 4.05
CA GLY A 52 14.78 -1.73 4.95
C GLY A 52 16.19 -2.25 4.77
N THR A 53 16.84 -2.61 5.87
CA THR A 53 18.10 -3.36 5.89
C THR A 53 17.82 -4.80 6.28
N VAL A 54 18.24 -5.74 5.44
CA VAL A 54 17.98 -7.18 5.64
C VAL A 54 19.05 -7.81 6.52
N TYR A 55 18.64 -8.55 7.54
CA TYR A 55 19.51 -9.35 8.40
C TYR A 55 19.03 -10.81 8.35
N GLY A 56 19.85 -11.69 7.79
CA GLY A 56 19.62 -13.14 7.73
C GLY A 56 18.59 -13.61 6.70
N ALA A 57 17.46 -12.90 6.57
CA ALA A 57 16.39 -13.25 5.63
C ALA A 57 16.89 -13.30 4.17
N ILE A 58 16.36 -14.25 3.41
CA ILE A 58 16.76 -14.48 2.01
C ILE A 58 15.59 -14.21 1.05
N LEU A 59 15.91 -13.74 -0.15
CA LEU A 59 14.94 -13.59 -1.22
C LEU A 59 14.50 -14.98 -1.73
N VAL A 60 13.20 -15.10 -1.99
CA VAL A 60 12.55 -16.30 -2.52
C VAL A 60 11.46 -15.89 -3.51
N ASN A 61 10.89 -16.88 -4.20
CA ASN A 61 9.78 -16.64 -5.11
C ASN A 61 8.51 -16.28 -4.33
N ASP A 62 7.68 -15.39 -4.90
CA ASP A 62 6.38 -15.07 -4.34
C ASP A 62 5.32 -16.15 -4.64
N ARG A 63 4.06 -15.89 -4.25
CA ARG A 63 2.91 -16.78 -4.46
C ARG A 63 2.53 -17.02 -5.94
N PHE A 64 3.14 -16.28 -6.86
CA PHE A 64 2.95 -16.39 -8.30
C PHE A 64 4.21 -16.90 -9.00
N GLU A 65 5.19 -17.41 -8.25
CA GLU A 65 6.49 -17.87 -8.74
C GLU A 65 7.36 -16.76 -9.35
N ASN A 66 7.06 -15.48 -9.07
CA ASN A 66 7.95 -14.38 -9.44
C ASN A 66 9.24 -14.50 -8.64
N ILE A 67 10.37 -14.53 -9.33
CA ILE A 67 11.70 -14.67 -8.73
C ILE A 67 11.99 -13.47 -7.81
N ASP A 68 12.64 -13.74 -6.68
CA ASP A 68 13.11 -12.74 -5.72
C ASP A 68 12.05 -11.69 -5.38
N SER A 69 10.81 -12.15 -5.15
CA SER A 69 9.63 -11.29 -4.95
C SER A 69 9.02 -11.43 -3.54
N ALA A 70 9.71 -12.13 -2.65
CA ALA A 70 9.34 -12.31 -1.24
C ALA A 70 10.58 -12.61 -0.37
N TYR A 71 10.45 -12.50 0.95
CA TYR A 71 11.50 -12.90 1.90
C TYR A 71 11.09 -14.13 2.71
N HIS A 72 12.02 -15.07 2.86
CA HIS A 72 11.92 -16.19 3.78
C HIS A 72 12.64 -15.88 5.09
N PHE A 73 11.96 -16.16 6.20
CA PHE A 73 12.45 -15.99 7.57
C PHE A 73 12.47 -17.36 8.26
N ASP A 74 13.65 -17.78 8.73
CA ASP A 74 13.83 -19.11 9.34
C ASP A 74 13.33 -19.23 10.80
N GLY A 75 13.02 -18.09 11.42
CA GLY A 75 12.53 -17.99 12.80
C GLY A 75 13.61 -17.98 13.88
N ILE A 76 14.90 -17.86 13.53
CA ILE A 76 16.02 -17.84 14.47
C ILE A 76 16.46 -16.40 14.75
N ASN A 77 16.93 -15.69 13.72
CA ASN A 77 17.49 -14.34 13.84
C ASN A 77 17.26 -13.46 12.60
N ASP A 78 16.27 -13.83 11.78
CA ASP A 78 15.95 -13.13 10.55
C ASP A 78 14.99 -11.95 10.79
N PHE A 79 15.34 -10.77 10.28
CA PHE A 79 14.46 -9.60 10.28
C PHE A 79 14.87 -8.58 9.21
N ILE A 80 13.93 -7.71 8.86
CA ILE A 80 14.21 -6.50 8.06
C ILE A 80 14.04 -5.31 8.99
N GLN A 81 15.12 -4.53 9.17
CA GLN A 81 15.13 -3.37 10.03
C GLN A 81 14.89 -2.10 9.22
N ILE A 82 13.94 -1.30 9.65
CA ILE A 82 13.72 0.06 9.14
C ILE A 82 14.25 1.02 10.22
N SER A 83 15.04 2.01 9.81
CA SER A 83 15.56 3.01 10.76
C SER A 83 14.44 3.91 11.26
N ASP A 84 14.52 4.30 12.53
CA ASP A 84 13.54 5.20 13.14
C ASP A 84 13.48 6.54 12.39
N SER A 85 12.26 7.05 12.21
CA SER A 85 11.96 8.30 11.52
C SER A 85 10.72 8.93 12.17
N PRO A 86 10.64 10.27 12.29
CA PRO A 86 9.44 10.95 12.78
C PRO A 86 8.15 10.52 12.07
N SER A 87 8.20 10.24 10.77
CA SER A 87 7.04 9.78 9.97
C SER A 87 6.55 8.38 10.33
N LEU A 88 7.39 7.55 10.95
CA LEU A 88 7.05 6.19 11.41
C LEU A 88 6.55 6.17 12.85
N ARG A 89 6.66 7.28 13.59
CA ARG A 89 6.19 7.42 14.98
C ARG A 89 4.69 7.75 15.03
N VAL A 90 3.89 6.87 14.45
CA VAL A 90 2.44 7.02 14.33
C VAL A 90 1.70 6.35 15.51
N THR A 91 0.61 6.96 15.97
CA THR A 91 -0.23 6.41 17.05
C THR A 91 -1.40 5.57 16.54
N THR A 92 -1.77 5.74 15.27
CA THR A 92 -2.86 5.03 14.59
C THR A 92 -2.40 4.70 13.18
N PHE A 93 -2.44 3.43 12.81
CA PHE A 93 -1.98 2.97 11.50
C PHE A 93 -2.64 1.63 11.13
N THR A 94 -2.49 1.28 9.86
CA THR A 94 -2.90 -0.01 9.30
C THR A 94 -1.69 -0.66 8.64
N ILE A 95 -1.53 -1.96 8.81
CA ILE A 95 -0.55 -2.76 8.06
C ILE A 95 -1.31 -3.80 7.24
N SER A 96 -0.93 -3.96 5.98
CA SER A 96 -1.38 -5.05 5.12
C SER A 96 -0.16 -5.79 4.56
N ALA A 97 -0.21 -7.13 4.59
CA ALA A 97 0.88 -7.97 4.10
C ALA A 97 0.34 -9.33 3.65
N TRP A 98 1.05 -9.95 2.70
CA TRP A 98 0.88 -11.37 2.38
C TRP A 98 1.90 -12.17 3.19
N ILE A 99 1.43 -13.17 3.92
CA ILE A 99 2.28 -14.02 4.78
C ILE A 99 1.99 -15.48 4.44
N TYR A 100 3.04 -16.27 4.22
CA TYR A 100 2.97 -17.71 4.04
C TYR A 100 3.70 -18.40 5.19
N GLN A 101 3.02 -19.33 5.87
CA GLN A 101 3.59 -20.13 6.94
C GLN A 101 3.72 -21.59 6.46
N PRO A 102 4.93 -22.06 6.10
CA PRO A 102 5.12 -23.38 5.49
C PRO A 102 4.82 -24.56 6.43
N SER A 103 4.88 -24.36 7.76
CA SER A 103 4.53 -25.37 8.76
C SER A 103 3.31 -24.91 9.56
N TYR A 104 2.15 -25.41 9.17
CA TYR A 104 0.94 -25.36 9.98
C TYR A 104 0.81 -26.71 10.72
N ASP A 105 1.13 -26.74 12.02
CA ASP A 105 0.94 -27.92 12.87
C ASP A 105 -0.53 -28.12 13.29
N GLY A 106 -1.46 -27.34 12.73
CA GLY A 106 -2.86 -27.37 13.13
C GLY A 106 -3.23 -26.43 14.28
N THR A 107 -2.25 -25.79 14.93
CA THR A 107 -2.48 -25.09 16.21
C THR A 107 -2.21 -23.59 16.09
N VAL A 108 -3.27 -22.80 15.93
CA VAL A 108 -3.19 -21.36 16.15
C VAL A 108 -3.13 -21.09 17.66
N ARG A 109 -1.95 -20.74 18.18
CA ARG A 109 -1.79 -20.32 19.57
C ARG A 109 -1.98 -18.82 19.68
N TRP A 110 -3.20 -18.39 19.95
CA TRP A 110 -3.46 -17.02 20.41
C TRP A 110 -2.90 -16.88 21.82
N ARG A 111 -1.74 -16.24 21.95
CA ARG A 111 -1.24 -15.77 23.24
C ARG A 111 -1.60 -14.31 23.37
N TRP A 112 -2.59 -14.03 24.21
CA TRP A 112 -2.83 -12.67 24.69
C TRP A 112 -1.59 -12.24 25.49
N ILE A 113 -1.01 -11.12 25.09
CA ILE A 113 -0.02 -10.38 25.88
C ILE A 113 -0.77 -9.61 26.97
#